data_AF-C3ZWR3-F1
#
_entry.id   AF-C3ZWR3-F1
#
_cell.length_a   1.000
_cell.length_b   1.000
_cell.length_c   1.000
_cell.angle_alpha   90.00
_cell.angle_beta   90.00
_cell.angle_gamma   90.00
#
_symmetry.space_group_name_H-M   'P 1'
#
loop_
_entity.id
_entity.type
_entity.pdbx_description
1 polymer ?
#
loop_
_entity_poly.entity_id
_entity_poly.type
_entity_poly.pdbx_seq_one_letter_code
_entity_poly.pdbx_strand_id
1 'polypeptide(L)'
;YCPGNDIQFSCDPGYELAGRPNATCQNDGSWDGEIPTCQRICCDKTTIITNGQITASNGYCSGNRIQFSCDTGYELVGSNSAVCQVDKHWDREVPTC
;
A
#
# COMPACT_ATOMS: atom_id res chain seq x y z
N TYR A 1 -28.31 11.65 22.33
CA TYR A 1 -27.27 10.83 22.99
C TYR A 1 -27.70 9.39 22.87
N CYS A 2 -27.03 8.62 22.02
CA CYS A 2 -27.43 7.24 21.70
C CYS A 2 -26.27 6.30 22.06
N PRO A 3 -26.07 6.01 23.36
CA PRO A 3 -25.03 5.08 23.80
C PRO A 3 -25.21 3.71 23.14
N GLY A 4 -24.12 3.12 22.68
CA GLY A 4 -24.11 1.82 21.99
C GLY A 4 -24.33 1.88 20.47
N ASN A 5 -24.19 3.05 19.83
CA ASN A 5 -24.06 3.10 18.36
C ASN A 5 -22.60 2.89 17.95
N ASP A 6 -22.41 1.98 16.99
CA ASP A 6 -21.13 1.74 16.33
C ASP A 6 -21.05 2.53 15.02
N ILE A 7 -19.92 3.18 14.79
CA ILE A 7 -19.56 3.70 13.47
C ILE A 7 -18.41 2.90 12.91
N GLN A 8 -18.41 2.74 11.59
CA GLN A 8 -17.31 2.12 10.87
C GLN A 8 -16.63 3.16 9.98
N PHE A 9 -15.31 3.21 10.06
CA PHE A 9 -14.48 4.07 9.23
C PHE A 9 -14.06 3.32 7.97
N SER A 10 -13.98 4.07 6.86
CA SER A 10 -13.50 3.60 5.57
C SER A 10 -12.61 4.66 4.95
N CYS A 11 -11.55 4.24 4.27
CA CYS A 11 -10.66 5.12 3.53
C CYS A 11 -11.00 5.14 2.04
N ASP A 12 -10.60 6.22 1.36
CA ASP A 12 -10.69 6.31 -0.09
C ASP A 12 -9.84 5.23 -0.78
N PRO A 13 -10.17 4.83 -2.03
CA PRO A 13 -9.37 3.87 -2.78
C PRO A 13 -7.89 4.27 -2.86
N GLY A 14 -6.99 3.32 -2.58
CA GLY A 14 -5.55 3.56 -2.53
C GLY A 14 -5.03 4.03 -1.16
N TYR A 15 -5.90 4.12 -0.17
CA TYR A 15 -5.55 4.33 1.23
C TYR A 15 -6.02 3.16 2.08
N GLU A 16 -5.24 2.84 3.09
CA GLU A 16 -5.56 1.85 4.10
C GLU A 16 -5.74 2.51 5.46
N LEU A 17 -6.56 1.87 6.28
CA LEU A 17 -6.95 2.39 7.57
C LEU A 17 -5.91 1.96 8.62
N ALA A 18 -5.15 2.92 9.12
CA ALA A 18 -4.19 2.75 10.20
C ALA A 18 -4.88 3.06 11.54
N GLY A 19 -5.32 2.00 12.23
CA GLY A 19 -6.01 2.08 13.51
C GLY A 19 -7.20 1.14 13.60
N ARG A 20 -8.11 1.39 14.55
CA ARG A 20 -9.34 0.61 14.68
C ARG A 20 -10.35 1.05 13.61
N PRO A 21 -10.99 0.12 12.88
CA PRO A 21 -11.96 0.45 11.84
C PRO A 21 -13.32 0.86 12.42
N ASN A 22 -13.51 0.78 13.73
CA ASN A 22 -14.77 1.01 14.40
C ASN A 22 -14.58 1.79 15.70
N ALA A 23 -15.59 2.58 16.03
CA ALA A 23 -15.70 3.27 17.30
C ALA A 23 -17.14 3.22 17.81
N THR A 24 -17.29 3.06 19.12
CA THR A 24 -18.56 2.97 19.83
C THR A 24 -18.83 4.26 20.58
N CYS A 25 -20.05 4.79 20.48
CA CYS A 25 -20.47 5.95 21.26
C CYS A 25 -20.71 5.56 22.72
N GLN A 26 -19.96 6.20 23.62
CA GLN A 26 -20.03 6.02 25.06
C GLN A 26 -21.15 6.85 25.70
N ASN A 27 -21.45 6.56 26.97
CA ASN A 27 -22.51 7.22 27.75
C ASN A 27 -22.26 8.73 27.96
N ASP A 28 -21.00 9.16 27.91
CA ASP A 28 -20.60 10.58 27.99
C ASP A 28 -20.65 11.30 26.63
N GLY A 29 -21.03 10.59 25.56
CA GLY A 29 -21.06 11.09 24.19
C GLY A 29 -19.71 11.07 23.48
N SER A 30 -18.66 10.56 24.11
CA SER A 30 -17.35 10.35 23.48
C SER A 30 -17.31 9.05 22.67
N TRP A 31 -16.29 8.90 21.82
CA TRP A 31 -16.01 7.67 21.08
C TRP A 31 -14.98 6.83 21.84
N ASP A 32 -15.17 5.51 21.88
CA ASP A 32 -14.35 4.57 22.67
C ASP A 32 -12.96 4.24 22.09
N GLY A 33 -12.54 4.96 21.05
CA GLY A 33 -11.27 4.76 20.37
C GLY A 33 -10.74 6.02 19.72
N GLU A 34 -9.45 6.00 19.40
CA GLU A 34 -8.83 7.03 18.58
C GLU A 34 -9.38 6.95 17.15
N ILE A 35 -9.60 8.12 16.55
CA ILE A 35 -10.01 8.21 15.15
C ILE A 35 -8.86 7.65 14.30
N PRO A 36 -9.10 6.62 13.48
CA PRO A 36 -8.07 6.05 12.64
C PRO A 36 -7.60 7.04 11.58
N THR A 37 -6.38 6.84 11.09
CA THR A 37 -5.83 7.65 10.00
C THR A 37 -5.79 6.85 8.71
N CYS A 38 -6.03 7.51 7.57
CA CYS A 38 -5.88 6.88 6.27
C CYS A 38 -4.45 7.09 5.77
N GLN A 39 -3.70 5.99 5.64
CA GLN A 39 -2.34 6.00 5.09
C GLN A 39 -2.37 5.52 3.65
N ARG A 40 -1.52 6.11 2.79
CA ARG A 40 -1.42 5.63 1.40
C ARG A 40 -0.94 4.18 1.43
N ILE A 41 -1.62 3.35 0.65
CA ILE A 41 -1.20 1.97 0.41
C ILE A 41 0.14 2.01 -0.27
N CYS A 42 1.14 1.30 0.28
CA CYS A 42 2.43 1.16 -0.37
C CYS A 42 2.82 -0.31 -0.50
N CYS A 43 3.27 -0.67 -1.69
CA CYS A 43 3.71 -2.01 -2.02
C CYS A 43 5.06 -2.28 -1.39
N ASP A 44 5.39 -3.58 -1.33
CA ASP A 44 6.62 -4.02 -0.71
C ASP A 44 7.86 -3.41 -1.40
N LYS A 45 8.68 -2.75 -0.59
CA LYS A 45 9.96 -2.16 -0.99
C LYS A 45 11.10 -3.18 -0.90
N THR A 46 10.90 -4.30 -0.22
CA THR A 46 11.91 -5.36 -0.04
C THR A 46 12.07 -6.25 -1.27
N THR A 47 11.26 -6.03 -2.32
CA THR A 47 11.46 -6.66 -3.62
C THR A 47 12.88 -6.43 -4.11
N ILE A 48 13.61 -7.52 -4.34
CA ILE A 48 14.96 -7.52 -4.91
C ILE A 48 14.96 -8.32 -6.20
N ILE A 49 15.77 -7.89 -7.15
CA ILE A 49 16.04 -8.59 -8.40
C ILE A 49 17.51 -9.01 -8.39
N THR A 50 17.77 -10.28 -8.66
CA THR A 50 19.15 -10.80 -8.72
C THR A 50 19.79 -10.32 -10.01
N ASN A 51 21.04 -9.85 -9.97
CA ASN A 51 21.74 -9.27 -11.13
C ASN A 51 20.98 -8.11 -11.81
N GLY A 52 20.31 -7.28 -11.01
CA GLY A 52 19.67 -6.07 -11.50
C GLY A 52 19.32 -5.09 -10.40
N GLN A 53 18.65 -4.02 -10.78
CA GLN A 53 18.28 -2.90 -9.93
C GLN A 53 16.83 -2.47 -10.16
N ILE A 54 16.23 -1.92 -9.11
CA ILE A 54 14.87 -1.37 -9.13
C ILE A 54 14.95 0.15 -8.92
N THR A 55 14.38 0.89 -9.84
CA THR A 55 14.34 2.36 -9.80
C THR A 55 12.90 2.81 -9.58
N ALA A 56 12.66 3.59 -8.52
CA ALA A 56 11.34 4.14 -8.20
C ALA A 56 11.41 5.68 -8.19
N SER A 57 10.77 6.33 -9.17
CA SER A 57 10.83 7.80 -9.31
C SER A 57 9.99 8.54 -8.26
N ASN A 58 8.82 7.99 -7.91
CA ASN A 58 7.84 8.65 -7.03
C ASN A 58 7.54 7.86 -5.75
N GLY A 59 8.37 6.86 -5.42
CA GLY A 59 8.17 5.93 -4.31
C GLY A 59 7.39 4.67 -4.69
N TYR A 60 6.98 3.87 -3.70
CA TYR A 60 6.40 2.53 -3.87
C TYR A 60 4.90 2.47 -3.55
N CYS A 61 4.25 3.63 -3.48
CA CYS A 61 2.86 3.74 -3.09
C CYS A 61 1.89 3.53 -4.26
N SER A 62 0.63 3.20 -3.95
CA SER A 62 -0.43 2.95 -4.91
C SER A 62 -0.46 4.03 -5.99
N GLY A 63 -0.49 3.58 -7.24
CA GLY A 63 -0.44 4.40 -8.46
C GLY A 63 0.99 4.73 -8.95
N ASN A 64 2.03 4.46 -8.16
CA ASN A 64 3.41 4.67 -8.59
C ASN A 64 3.94 3.48 -9.40
N ARG A 65 4.80 3.79 -10.37
CA ARG A 65 5.53 2.82 -11.19
C ARG A 65 6.99 2.70 -10.73
N ILE A 66 7.46 1.46 -10.65
CA ILE A 66 8.88 1.10 -10.53
C ILE A 66 9.38 0.53 -11.85
N GLN A 67 10.67 0.68 -12.12
CA GLN A 67 11.36 0.14 -13.28
C GLN A 67 12.44 -0.85 -12.86
N PHE A 68 12.55 -1.94 -13.61
CA PHE A 68 13.58 -2.96 -13.45
C PHE A 68 14.66 -2.76 -14.51
N SER A 69 15.92 -2.87 -14.10
CA SER A 69 17.08 -2.79 -14.99
C SER A 69 18.02 -3.93 -14.64
N CYS A 70 18.46 -4.71 -15.63
CA CYS A 70 19.47 -5.74 -15.40
C CYS A 70 20.89 -5.17 -15.43
N ASP A 71 21.79 -5.84 -14.71
CA ASP A 71 23.21 -5.53 -14.73
C ASP A 71 23.82 -5.87 -16.10
N THR A 72 25.00 -5.31 -16.38
CA THR A 72 25.66 -5.51 -17.68
C THR A 72 25.97 -6.98 -17.92
N GLY A 73 25.47 -7.53 -19.04
CA GLY A 73 25.66 -8.93 -19.42
C GLY A 73 24.47 -9.83 -19.11
N TYR A 74 23.43 -9.32 -18.45
CA TYR A 74 22.17 -10.03 -18.22
C TYR A 74 21.05 -9.45 -19.09
N GLU A 75 20.07 -10.29 -19.43
CA GLU A 75 18.92 -9.91 -20.24
C GLU A 75 17.64 -9.96 -19.39
N LEU A 76 16.81 -8.92 -19.47
CA LEU A 76 15.57 -8.85 -18.71
C LEU A 76 14.52 -9.78 -19.33
N VAL A 77 14.12 -10.79 -18.58
CA VAL A 77 13.03 -11.70 -18.95
C VAL A 77 11.81 -11.38 -18.10
N GLY A 78 10.78 -10.84 -18.76
CA GLY A 78 9.51 -10.45 -18.13
C GLY A 78 9.17 -8.98 -18.33
N SER A 79 8.52 -8.37 -17.34
CA SER A 79 8.10 -6.97 -17.41
C SER A 79 9.20 -6.05 -16.91
N ASN A 80 9.57 -5.02 -17.69
CA ASN A 80 10.59 -4.03 -17.28
C ASN A 80 10.09 -3.00 -16.26
N SER A 81 8.82 -3.06 -15.86
CA SER A 81 8.22 -2.16 -14.90
C SER A 81 6.97 -2.76 -14.26
N ALA A 82 6.69 -2.32 -13.04
CA ALA A 82 5.49 -2.69 -12.28
C ALA A 82 4.87 -1.45 -11.62
N VAL A 83 3.56 -1.46 -11.46
CA VAL A 83 2.75 -0.42 -10.83
C VAL A 83 2.16 -0.98 -9.54
N CYS A 84 2.31 -0.23 -8.45
CA CYS A 84 1.72 -0.60 -7.17
C CYS A 84 0.21 -0.43 -7.23
N GLN A 85 -0.51 -1.51 -6.94
CA GLN A 85 -1.97 -1.54 -6.91
C GLN A 85 -2.53 -1.22 -5.52
N VAL A 86 -3.85 -0.99 -5.47
CA VAL A 86 -4.59 -0.69 -4.24
C VAL A 86 -4.71 -1.90 -3.30
N ASP A 87 -4.36 -3.10 -3.75
CA ASP A 87 -4.38 -4.34 -2.98
C ASP A 87 -3.02 -4.64 -2.31
N LYS A 88 -2.08 -3.68 -2.32
CA LYS A 88 -0.68 -3.82 -1.86
C LYS A 88 0.19 -4.75 -2.71
N HIS A 89 -0.25 -5.14 -3.89
CA HIS A 89 0.52 -5.99 -4.80
C HIS A 89 1.03 -5.21 -6.01
N TRP A 90 2.11 -5.72 -6.61
CA TRP A 90 2.59 -5.25 -7.90
C TRP A 90 1.71 -5.82 -9.01
N ASP A 91 1.34 -5.00 -10.01
CA ASP A 91 0.53 -5.46 -11.16
C ASP A 91 1.26 -6.49 -12.05
N ARG A 92 2.58 -6.60 -11.88
CA ARG A 92 3.48 -7.53 -12.57
C ARG A 92 4.37 -8.22 -11.56
N GLU A 93 4.69 -9.48 -11.85
CA GLU A 93 5.71 -10.22 -11.10
C GLU A 93 7.10 -9.64 -11.35
N VAL A 94 8.00 -9.88 -10.40
CA VAL A 94 9.40 -9.46 -10.48
C VAL A 94 10.06 -10.21 -11.64
N PRO A 95 10.65 -9.50 -12.63
CA PRO A 95 11.32 -10.15 -13.74
C PRO A 95 12.63 -10.79 -13.28
N THR A 96 13.16 -11.69 -14.11
CA THR A 96 14.49 -12.26 -13.92
C THR A 96 15.49 -11.59 -14.84
N CYS A 97 16.68 -11.36 -14.30
CA CYS A 97 17.93 -11.17 -15.02
C CYS A 97 18.73 -12.47 -14.84
#